data_AF-A0A0Q5PE19-F1
#
_entry.id   AF-A0A0Q5PE19-F1
#
_cell.length_a   1.000
_cell.length_b   1.000
_cell.length_c   1.000
_cell.angle_alpha   90.00
_cell.angle_beta   90.00
_cell.angle_gamma   90.00
#
_symmetry.space_group_name_H-M   'P 1'
#
loop_
_entity.id
_entity.type
_entity.pdbx_description
1 polymer ?
#
loop_
_entity_poly.entity_id
_entity_poly.type
_entity_poly.pdbx_seq_one_letter_code
_entity_poly.pdbx_strand_id
1 'polypeptide(L)'
;MNDLVAKVLMVAAERCLGRQRQDWALAMRAEFGSALEDGHALTFAAGCLLAALREMPAQEEGRFVITSYALALGLILPIAALQIGCAVFGLPYMFARGAGLQAIAAPGSVQAALLGGTYQAAVPALTVVLLLLGVWQVRMAWVMLERDWPRVTASAMRILAASVTLATVMAALFLDATQAVLQIGMLVLEMAAVLVLANWHEHLPAPPTQQLTTR
;
A
#
# COMPACT_ATOMS: atom_id res chain seq x y z
N MET A 1 -4.88 -21.41 -26.20
CA MET A 1 -4.83 -20.90 -24.80
C MET A 1 -3.40 -20.68 -24.34
N ASN A 2 -2.50 -21.66 -24.52
CA ASN A 2 -1.08 -21.55 -24.11
C ASN A 2 -0.32 -20.38 -24.77
N ASP A 3 -0.56 -20.09 -26.05
CA ASP A 3 0.13 -18.99 -26.75
C ASP A 3 -0.26 -17.60 -26.22
N LEU A 4 -1.51 -17.46 -25.79
CA LEU A 4 -2.00 -16.22 -25.17
C LEU A 4 -1.31 -15.99 -23.83
N VAL A 5 -1.21 -17.04 -23.01
CA VAL A 5 -0.48 -16.99 -21.74
C VAL A 5 1.00 -16.70 -21.98
N ALA A 6 1.63 -17.35 -22.95
CA ALA A 6 3.03 -17.11 -23.32
C ALA A 6 3.27 -15.65 -23.72
N LYS A 7 2.38 -15.07 -24.54
CA LYS A 7 2.46 -13.64 -24.92
C LYS A 7 2.33 -12.72 -23.70
N VAL A 8 1.42 -13.00 -22.78
CA VAL A 8 1.25 -12.21 -21.54
C VAL A 8 2.51 -12.29 -20.68
N LEU A 9 3.07 -13.50 -20.49
CA LEU A 9 4.31 -13.70 -19.75
C LEU A 9 5.49 -12.95 -20.39
N MET A 10 5.57 -12.94 -21.73
CA MET A 10 6.61 -12.22 -22.45
C MET A 10 6.48 -10.71 -22.28
N VAL A 11 5.27 -10.15 -22.39
CA VAL A 11 5.03 -8.73 -22.10
C VAL A 11 5.40 -8.39 -20.66
N ALA A 12 5.08 -9.26 -19.70
CA ALA A 12 5.47 -9.07 -18.30
C ALA A 12 7.00 -9.07 -18.14
N ALA A 13 7.70 -10.01 -18.78
CA ALA A 13 9.16 -10.12 -18.73
C ALA A 13 9.84 -8.86 -19.30
N GLU A 14 9.39 -8.36 -20.45
CA GLU A 14 9.89 -7.11 -21.05
C GLU A 14 9.71 -5.92 -20.11
N ARG A 15 8.54 -5.82 -19.44
CA ARG A 15 8.28 -4.74 -18.48
C ARG A 15 9.15 -4.84 -17.22
N CYS A 16 9.54 -6.05 -16.82
CA CYS A 16 10.40 -6.25 -15.65
C CYS A 16 11.85 -5.84 -15.87
N LEU A 17 12.35 -5.92 -17.12
CA LEU A 17 13.72 -5.59 -17.47
C LEU A 17 14.04 -4.09 -17.42
N GLY A 18 13.03 -3.23 -17.41
CA GLY A 18 13.20 -1.78 -17.34
C GLY A 18 13.97 -1.20 -18.54
N ARG A 19 14.44 0.04 -18.41
CA ARG A 19 15.16 0.73 -19.50
C ARG A 19 16.59 0.26 -19.72
N GLN A 20 17.30 -0.11 -18.65
CA GLN A 20 18.72 -0.46 -18.72
C GLN A 20 18.99 -1.75 -19.51
N ARG A 21 17.98 -2.61 -19.67
CA ARG A 21 18.08 -3.89 -20.39
C ARG A 21 17.18 -3.93 -21.62
N GLN A 22 16.94 -2.78 -22.28
CA GLN A 22 16.15 -2.71 -23.51
C GLN A 22 16.69 -3.61 -24.62
N ASP A 23 18.01 -3.67 -24.79
CA ASP A 23 18.64 -4.56 -25.78
C ASP A 23 18.35 -6.02 -25.50
N TRP A 24 18.31 -6.41 -24.21
CA TRP A 24 17.95 -7.76 -23.81
C TRP A 24 16.46 -8.04 -24.03
N ALA A 25 15.58 -7.08 -23.74
CA ALA A 25 14.15 -7.21 -24.03
C ALA A 25 13.88 -7.36 -25.53
N LEU A 26 14.60 -6.61 -26.38
CA LEU A 26 14.54 -6.73 -27.84
C LEU A 26 15.01 -8.11 -28.32
N ALA A 27 16.13 -8.61 -27.78
CA ALA A 27 16.63 -9.94 -28.10
C ALA A 27 15.63 -11.04 -27.71
N MET A 28 15.08 -11.00 -26.48
CA MET A 28 14.05 -11.96 -26.05
C MET A 28 12.84 -11.96 -26.97
N ARG A 29 12.38 -10.77 -27.39
CA ARG A 29 11.21 -10.64 -28.27
C ARG A 29 11.48 -11.18 -29.68
N ALA A 30 12.71 -11.02 -30.18
CA ALA A 30 13.11 -11.59 -31.46
C ALA A 30 13.14 -13.13 -31.40
N GLU A 31 13.70 -13.70 -30.34
CA GLU A 31 13.78 -15.16 -30.13
C GLU A 31 12.41 -15.80 -29.82
N PHE A 32 11.47 -15.04 -29.24
CA PHE A 32 10.12 -15.52 -28.94
C PHE A 32 9.35 -15.94 -30.20
N GLY A 33 9.63 -15.31 -31.35
CA GLY A 33 9.04 -15.70 -32.64
C GLY A 33 9.39 -17.12 -33.03
N SER A 34 10.67 -17.50 -32.92
CA SER A 34 11.12 -18.87 -33.19
C SER A 34 10.56 -19.85 -32.15
N ALA A 35 10.50 -19.48 -30.87
CA ALA A 35 9.90 -20.32 -29.83
C ALA A 35 8.39 -20.59 -30.04
N LEU A 36 7.66 -19.69 -30.71
CA LEU A 36 6.28 -19.91 -31.13
C LEU A 36 6.19 -20.94 -32.25
N GLU A 37 7.06 -20.83 -33.26
CA GLU A 37 7.11 -21.76 -34.40
C GLU A 37 7.47 -23.19 -33.94
N ASP A 38 8.38 -23.31 -32.97
CA ASP A 38 8.84 -24.59 -32.42
C ASP A 38 7.90 -25.19 -31.36
N GLY A 39 6.80 -24.50 -31.00
CA GLY A 39 5.83 -24.98 -30.00
C GLY A 39 6.31 -24.92 -28.54
N HIS A 40 7.39 -24.20 -28.25
CA HIS A 40 7.99 -24.04 -26.92
C HIS A 40 7.77 -22.66 -26.29
N ALA A 41 6.82 -21.89 -26.81
CA ALA A 41 6.57 -20.50 -26.42
C ALA A 41 6.33 -20.29 -24.92
N LEU A 42 5.55 -21.17 -24.28
CA LEU A 42 5.21 -21.02 -22.85
C LEU A 42 6.43 -21.20 -21.96
N THR A 43 7.22 -22.25 -22.20
CA THR A 43 8.44 -22.54 -21.43
C THR A 43 9.50 -21.48 -21.64
N PHE A 44 9.65 -20.99 -22.88
CA PHE A 44 10.53 -19.87 -23.18
C PHE A 44 10.10 -18.60 -22.44
N ALA A 45 8.83 -18.18 -22.57
CA ALA A 45 8.32 -16.98 -21.92
C ALA A 45 8.39 -17.05 -20.39
N ALA A 46 8.15 -18.23 -19.79
CA ALA A 46 8.34 -18.43 -18.36
C ALA A 46 9.81 -18.30 -17.93
N GLY A 47 10.74 -18.83 -18.73
CA GLY A 47 12.19 -18.67 -18.52
C GLY A 47 12.62 -17.20 -18.60
N CYS A 48 12.17 -16.48 -19.62
CA CYS A 48 12.40 -15.05 -19.78
C CYS A 48 11.86 -14.25 -18.60
N LEU A 49 10.63 -14.54 -18.14
CA LEU A 49 10.04 -13.87 -16.99
C LEU A 49 10.85 -14.14 -15.71
N LEU A 50 11.23 -15.40 -15.46
CA LEU A 50 12.04 -15.74 -14.29
C LEU A 50 13.40 -15.02 -14.32
N ALA A 51 14.06 -14.96 -15.48
CA ALA A 51 15.32 -14.24 -15.64
C ALA A 51 15.14 -12.74 -15.38
N ALA A 52 14.10 -12.12 -15.95
CA ALA A 52 13.78 -10.71 -15.75
C ALA A 52 13.47 -10.38 -14.28
N LEU A 53 12.72 -11.24 -13.58
CA LEU A 53 12.41 -11.09 -12.16
C LEU A 53 13.66 -11.19 -11.28
N ARG A 54 14.63 -12.05 -11.64
CA ARG A 54 15.91 -12.14 -10.91
C ARG A 54 16.80 -10.93 -11.13
N GLU A 55 16.65 -10.24 -12.26
CA GLU A 55 17.41 -9.03 -12.57
C GLU A 55 16.83 -7.78 -11.91
N MET A 56 15.51 -7.71 -11.69
CA MET A 56 14.84 -6.58 -11.02
C MET A 56 15.55 -6.05 -9.75
N PRO A 57 15.99 -6.87 -8.77
CA PRO A 57 16.66 -6.37 -7.58
C PRO A 57 18.06 -5.78 -7.84
N ALA A 58 18.70 -6.09 -8.98
CA ALA A 58 19.98 -5.49 -9.36
C ALA A 58 19.79 -4.08 -9.95
N GLN A 59 18.60 -3.77 -10.47
CA GLN A 59 18.29 -2.49 -11.08
C GLN A 59 17.67 -1.52 -10.06
N GLU A 60 18.01 -0.24 -10.13
CA GLU A 60 17.46 0.76 -9.21
C GLU A 60 15.94 0.90 -9.34
N GLU A 61 15.42 0.97 -10.57
CA GLU A 61 13.99 1.05 -10.82
C GLU A 61 13.25 -0.24 -10.37
N GLY A 62 13.88 -1.41 -10.54
CA GLY A 62 13.33 -2.68 -10.08
C GLY A 62 13.28 -2.76 -8.54
N ARG A 63 14.34 -2.34 -7.84
CA ARG A 63 14.35 -2.22 -6.37
C ARG A 63 13.27 -1.28 -5.87
N PHE A 64 13.08 -0.14 -6.53
CA PHE A 64 12.03 0.80 -6.19
C PHE A 64 10.63 0.19 -6.33
N VAL A 65 10.36 -0.52 -7.43
CA VAL A 65 9.09 -1.22 -7.65
C VAL A 65 8.85 -2.28 -6.58
N ILE A 66 9.82 -3.16 -6.35
CA ILE A 66 9.72 -4.22 -5.33
C ILE A 66 9.46 -3.61 -3.95
N THR A 67 10.18 -2.54 -3.59
CA THR A 67 10.00 -1.83 -2.31
C THR A 67 8.62 -1.20 -2.20
N SER A 68 8.11 -0.61 -3.29
CA SER A 68 6.77 -0.02 -3.33
C SER A 68 5.67 -1.07 -3.10
N TYR A 69 5.79 -2.23 -3.75
CA TYR A 69 4.86 -3.35 -3.54
C TYR A 69 4.99 -3.96 -2.15
N ALA A 70 6.21 -4.12 -1.64
CA ALA A 70 6.46 -4.59 -0.28
C ALA A 70 5.87 -3.64 0.77
N LEU A 71 5.98 -2.34 0.57
CA LEU A 71 5.38 -1.32 1.45
C LEU A 71 3.85 -1.36 1.37
N ALA A 72 3.29 -1.41 0.17
CA ALA A 72 1.85 -1.46 -0.04
C ALA A 72 1.22 -2.70 0.62
N LEU A 73 1.77 -3.89 0.34
CA LEU A 73 1.22 -5.16 0.80
C LEU A 73 1.62 -5.50 2.24
N GLY A 74 2.82 -5.11 2.67
CA GLY A 74 3.38 -5.46 3.97
C GLY A 74 3.05 -4.47 5.08
N LEU A 75 2.71 -3.23 4.76
CA LEU A 75 2.43 -2.19 5.76
C LEU A 75 1.08 -1.51 5.54
N ILE A 76 0.88 -0.85 4.39
CA ILE A 76 -0.31 0.01 4.19
C ILE A 76 -1.60 -0.82 4.19
N LEU A 77 -1.64 -1.91 3.43
CA LEU A 77 -2.85 -2.73 3.29
C LEU A 77 -3.23 -3.46 4.61
N PRO A 78 -2.28 -4.03 5.38
CA PRO A 78 -2.57 -4.56 6.71
C PRO A 78 -3.11 -3.51 7.69
N ILE A 79 -2.56 -2.30 7.70
CA ILE A 79 -3.06 -1.21 8.58
C ILE A 79 -4.49 -0.84 8.16
N ALA A 80 -4.75 -0.68 6.88
CA ALA A 80 -6.08 -0.39 6.35
C ALA A 80 -7.09 -1.49 6.71
N ALA A 81 -6.69 -2.75 6.55
CA ALA A 81 -7.51 -3.91 6.91
C ALA A 81 -7.82 -3.94 8.41
N LEU A 82 -6.84 -3.61 9.26
CA LEU A 82 -7.04 -3.51 10.70
C LEU A 82 -8.04 -2.39 11.06
N GLN A 83 -7.92 -1.21 10.44
CA GLN A 83 -8.85 -0.08 10.65
C GLN A 83 -10.27 -0.42 10.22
N ILE A 84 -10.44 -0.99 9.02
CA ILE A 84 -11.75 -1.43 8.51
C ILE A 84 -12.31 -2.55 9.39
N GLY A 85 -11.48 -3.52 9.77
CA GLY A 85 -11.87 -4.60 10.66
C GLY A 85 -12.37 -4.08 12.01
N CYS A 86 -11.66 -3.12 12.61
CA CYS A 86 -12.08 -2.47 13.86
C CYS A 86 -13.40 -1.70 13.70
N ALA A 87 -13.65 -1.11 12.53
CA ALA A 87 -14.90 -0.41 12.26
C ALA A 87 -16.09 -1.37 12.07
N VAL A 88 -15.88 -2.50 11.38
CA VAL A 88 -16.93 -3.47 11.03
C VAL A 88 -17.24 -4.42 12.18
N PHE A 89 -16.21 -5.00 12.80
CA PHE A 89 -16.36 -6.02 13.85
C PHE A 89 -16.38 -5.42 15.28
N GLY A 90 -16.33 -4.08 15.39
CA GLY A 90 -16.18 -3.36 16.65
C GLY A 90 -14.73 -3.40 17.17
N LEU A 91 -14.51 -2.83 18.37
CA LEU A 91 -13.17 -2.67 18.97
C LEU A 91 -12.79 -3.76 20.03
N PRO A 92 -12.87 -5.09 19.79
CA PRO A 92 -12.14 -6.02 20.63
C PRO A 92 -10.62 -6.02 20.36
N TYR A 93 -10.16 -5.54 19.18
CA TYR A 93 -8.75 -5.61 18.77
C TYR A 93 -7.91 -4.37 19.09
N MET A 94 -8.51 -3.17 19.19
CA MET A 94 -7.79 -2.02 19.74
C MET A 94 -7.65 -2.16 21.27
N PHE A 95 -8.73 -2.49 21.98
CA PHE A 95 -8.73 -2.64 23.44
C PHE A 95 -8.30 -4.03 23.92
N ALA A 96 -7.03 -4.35 23.70
CA ALA A 96 -6.41 -5.62 24.08
C ALA A 96 -6.34 -5.89 25.61
N ARG A 97 -6.90 -5.02 26.47
CA ARG A 97 -7.02 -5.28 27.90
C ARG A 97 -8.37 -5.92 28.23
N GLY A 98 -8.59 -7.11 27.66
CA GLY A 98 -9.57 -8.13 28.09
C GLY A 98 -11.06 -7.77 27.99
N ALA A 99 -11.38 -6.60 27.48
CA ALA A 99 -12.66 -6.00 27.73
C ALA A 99 -12.83 -4.87 26.70
N GLY A 100 -13.31 -5.22 25.50
CA GLY A 100 -13.57 -4.25 24.43
C GLY A 100 -14.54 -3.14 24.87
N LEU A 101 -15.01 -2.32 23.93
CA LEU A 101 -16.02 -1.27 24.19
C LEU A 101 -17.24 -1.74 25.01
N GLN A 102 -17.57 -3.03 24.96
CA GLN A 102 -18.64 -3.65 25.75
C GLN A 102 -18.35 -3.80 27.25
N ALA A 103 -17.08 -3.82 27.67
CA ALA A 103 -16.71 -3.89 29.07
C ALA A 103 -16.61 -2.51 29.73
N ILE A 104 -16.31 -1.47 28.95
CA ILE A 104 -16.53 -0.08 29.38
C ILE A 104 -18.03 0.20 29.49
N ALA A 105 -18.87 -0.50 28.72
CA ALA A 105 -20.34 -0.46 28.82
C ALA A 105 -20.91 -1.52 29.81
N ALA A 106 -20.08 -2.29 30.51
CA ALA A 106 -20.56 -3.30 31.44
C ALA A 106 -21.26 -2.61 32.64
N PRO A 107 -22.46 -3.06 33.02
CA PRO A 107 -23.22 -2.45 34.10
C PRO A 107 -22.43 -2.59 35.42
N GLY A 108 -21.98 -1.47 35.98
CA GLY A 108 -21.32 -1.44 37.29
C GLY A 108 -20.05 -0.57 37.42
N SER A 109 -19.48 -0.04 36.33
CA SER A 109 -18.35 0.91 36.45
C SER A 109 -18.85 2.37 36.52
N VAL A 110 -18.24 3.19 37.38
CA VAL A 110 -18.57 4.62 37.53
C VAL A 110 -18.33 5.38 36.22
N GLN A 111 -17.33 4.97 35.42
CA GLN A 111 -17.10 5.47 34.07
C GLN A 111 -18.23 5.09 33.09
N ALA A 112 -18.74 3.84 33.12
CA ALA A 112 -19.85 3.40 32.25
C ALA A 112 -21.12 4.24 32.46
N ALA A 113 -21.42 4.55 33.73
CA ALA A 113 -22.62 5.29 34.10
C ALA A 113 -22.54 6.79 33.75
N LEU A 114 -21.34 7.39 33.82
CA LEU A 114 -21.13 8.81 33.51
C LEU A 114 -20.86 9.09 32.03
N LEU A 115 -20.25 8.14 31.30
CA LEU A 115 -19.81 8.32 29.91
C LEU A 115 -20.58 7.46 28.91
N GLY A 116 -21.44 6.54 29.34
CA GLY A 116 -22.15 5.62 28.45
C GLY A 116 -22.97 6.31 27.35
N GLY A 117 -23.65 7.42 27.67
CA GLY A 117 -24.44 8.18 26.70
C GLY A 117 -23.58 8.94 25.67
N THR A 118 -22.49 9.58 26.09
CA THR A 118 -21.57 10.29 25.19
C THR A 118 -20.76 9.32 24.32
N TYR A 119 -20.39 8.16 24.87
CA TYR A 119 -19.73 7.08 24.12
C TYR A 119 -20.66 6.47 23.07
N GLN A 120 -21.90 6.13 23.42
CA GLN A 120 -22.85 5.59 22.45
C GLN A 120 -23.14 6.56 21.29
N ALA A 121 -23.12 7.86 21.56
CA ALA A 121 -23.25 8.88 20.51
C ALA A 121 -21.98 9.04 19.65
N ALA A 122 -20.79 8.82 20.22
CA ALA A 122 -19.51 8.99 19.52
C ALA A 122 -19.10 7.77 18.67
N VAL A 123 -19.53 6.56 19.05
CA VAL A 123 -19.18 5.31 18.35
C VAL A 123 -19.47 5.35 16.84
N PRO A 124 -20.66 5.76 16.35
CA PRO A 124 -20.93 5.81 14.92
C PRO A 124 -19.98 6.75 14.16
N ALA A 125 -19.66 7.90 14.75
CA ALA A 125 -18.72 8.85 14.14
C ALA A 125 -17.30 8.28 14.07
N LEU A 126 -16.83 7.62 15.13
CA LEU A 126 -15.53 6.95 15.16
C LEU A 126 -15.45 5.81 14.14
N THR A 127 -16.52 5.01 14.02
CA THR A 127 -16.64 3.95 13.00
C THR A 127 -16.52 4.52 11.59
N VAL A 128 -17.23 5.62 11.29
CA VAL A 128 -17.14 6.27 9.98
C VAL A 128 -15.73 6.79 9.72
N VAL A 129 -15.08 7.41 10.70
CA VAL A 129 -13.70 7.90 10.56
C VAL A 129 -12.72 6.75 10.30
N LEU A 130 -12.84 5.62 11.00
CA LEU A 130 -11.99 4.44 10.79
C LEU A 130 -12.19 3.81 9.40
N LEU A 131 -13.44 3.71 8.93
CA LEU A 131 -13.73 3.22 7.57
C LEU A 131 -13.12 4.14 6.52
N LEU A 132 -13.34 5.45 6.66
CA LEU A 132 -12.80 6.43 5.72
C LEU A 132 -11.27 6.40 5.70
N LEU A 133 -10.62 6.31 6.86
CA LEU A 133 -9.16 6.15 6.97
C LEU A 133 -8.67 4.91 6.24
N GLY A 134 -9.27 3.75 6.50
CA GLY A 134 -8.88 2.50 5.83
C GLY A 134 -9.08 2.56 4.32
N VAL A 135 -10.20 3.09 3.85
CA VAL A 135 -10.45 3.29 2.40
C VAL A 135 -9.43 4.26 1.81
N TRP A 136 -9.07 5.33 2.52
CA TRP A 136 -8.06 6.29 2.06
C TRP A 136 -6.67 5.68 1.98
N GLN A 137 -6.30 4.81 2.92
CA GLN A 137 -5.03 4.07 2.88
C GLN A 137 -4.97 3.09 1.70
N VAL A 138 -6.05 2.34 1.43
CA VAL A 138 -6.15 1.48 0.23
C VAL A 138 -6.00 2.32 -1.03
N ARG A 139 -6.69 3.46 -1.11
CA ARG A 139 -6.58 4.38 -2.24
C ARG A 139 -5.15 4.92 -2.38
N MET A 140 -4.50 5.30 -1.27
CA MET A 140 -3.13 5.79 -1.29
C MET A 140 -2.16 4.73 -1.80
N ALA A 141 -2.27 3.49 -1.32
CA ALA A 141 -1.47 2.36 -1.80
C ALA A 141 -1.65 2.15 -3.31
N TRP A 142 -2.90 2.19 -3.79
CA TRP A 142 -3.20 2.07 -5.22
C TRP A 142 -2.53 3.16 -6.05
N VAL A 143 -2.74 4.42 -5.69
CA VAL A 143 -2.17 5.60 -6.37
C VAL A 143 -0.63 5.61 -6.30
N MET A 144 -0.06 5.10 -5.22
CA MET A 144 1.39 4.91 -5.07
C MET A 144 1.94 3.89 -6.07
N LEU A 145 1.23 2.78 -6.29
CA LEU A 145 1.59 1.79 -7.30
C LEU A 145 1.40 2.33 -8.74
N GLU A 146 0.45 3.25 -8.96
CA GLU A 146 0.32 4.00 -10.21
C GLU A 146 1.41 5.07 -10.41
N ARG A 147 2.27 5.31 -9.40
CA ARG A 147 3.34 6.32 -9.37
C ARG A 147 2.84 7.78 -9.50
N ASP A 148 1.61 8.07 -9.08
CA ASP A 148 1.08 9.44 -9.04
C ASP A 148 1.38 10.12 -7.69
N TRP A 149 2.64 10.49 -7.50
CA TRP A 149 3.19 11.02 -6.24
C TRP A 149 2.52 12.29 -5.71
N PRO A 150 2.10 13.27 -6.55
CA PRO A 150 1.31 14.40 -6.08
C PRO A 150 0.01 13.98 -5.38
N ARG A 151 -0.65 12.93 -5.89
CA ARG A 151 -1.85 12.39 -5.26
C ARG A 151 -1.55 11.54 -4.03
N VAL A 152 -0.40 10.83 -4.01
CA VAL A 152 0.07 10.09 -2.83
C VAL A 152 0.28 11.06 -1.66
N THR A 153 1.05 12.13 -1.86
CA THR A 153 1.35 13.11 -0.80
C THR A 153 0.09 13.83 -0.30
N ALA A 154 -0.81 14.23 -1.21
CA ALA A 154 -2.09 14.80 -0.83
C ALA A 154 -2.96 13.83 -0.01
N SER A 155 -2.94 12.54 -0.34
CA SER A 155 -3.68 11.50 0.40
C SER A 155 -3.04 11.24 1.76
N ALA A 156 -1.71 11.17 1.82
CA ALA A 156 -0.93 11.01 3.04
C ALA A 156 -1.22 12.14 4.05
N MET A 157 -1.25 13.39 3.61
CA MET A 157 -1.59 14.53 4.48
C MET A 157 -3.01 14.47 5.04
N ARG A 158 -3.98 13.99 4.24
CA ARG A 158 -5.36 13.80 4.72
C ARG A 158 -5.44 12.68 5.76
N ILE A 159 -4.77 11.55 5.52
CA ILE A 159 -4.68 10.43 6.46
C ILE A 159 -4.03 10.89 7.76
N LEU A 160 -2.95 11.68 7.67
CA LEU A 160 -2.26 12.23 8.83
C LEU A 160 -3.18 13.14 9.64
N ALA A 161 -3.83 14.12 9.00
CA ALA A 161 -4.74 15.05 9.67
C ALA A 161 -5.92 14.32 10.34
N ALA A 162 -6.54 13.36 9.64
CA ALA A 162 -7.64 12.56 10.18
C ALA A 162 -7.18 11.69 11.36
N SER A 163 -5.99 11.09 11.28
CA SER A 163 -5.45 10.25 12.36
C SER A 163 -5.06 11.06 13.59
N VAL A 164 -4.48 12.25 13.43
CA VAL A 164 -4.21 13.17 14.55
C VAL A 164 -5.52 13.58 15.21
N THR A 165 -6.53 13.95 14.42
CA THR A 165 -7.87 14.30 14.94
C THR A 165 -8.47 13.14 15.71
N LEU A 166 -8.42 11.93 15.16
CA LEU A 166 -8.89 10.71 15.81
C LEU A 166 -8.15 10.47 17.14
N ALA A 167 -6.83 10.59 17.16
CA ALA A 167 -6.05 10.42 18.37
C ALA A 167 -6.36 11.48 19.43
N THR A 168 -6.57 12.75 19.04
CA THR A 168 -6.97 13.82 19.95
C THR A 168 -8.37 13.55 20.54
N VAL A 169 -9.33 13.10 19.72
CA VAL A 169 -10.67 12.72 20.19
C VAL A 169 -10.58 11.53 21.14
N MET A 170 -9.78 10.51 20.81
CA MET A 170 -9.60 9.36 21.70
C MET A 170 -8.97 9.76 23.04
N ALA A 171 -7.92 10.59 23.02
CA ALA A 171 -7.28 11.11 24.21
C ALA A 171 -8.25 11.94 25.07
N ALA A 172 -9.06 12.81 24.44
CA ALA A 172 -10.05 13.63 25.12
C ALA A 172 -11.17 12.80 25.78
N LEU A 173 -11.51 11.65 25.20
CA LEU A 173 -12.48 10.71 25.77
C LEU A 173 -11.89 9.83 26.90
N PHE A 174 -10.63 10.04 27.29
CA PHE A 174 -9.88 9.18 28.23
C PHE A 174 -9.76 7.73 27.76
N LEU A 175 -9.73 7.50 26.45
CA LEU A 175 -9.42 6.19 25.89
C LEU A 175 -7.93 5.87 26.09
N ASP A 176 -7.63 4.59 26.28
CA ASP A 176 -6.32 4.02 26.58
C ASP A 176 -5.17 4.72 25.81
N ALA A 177 -4.40 5.55 26.51
CA ALA A 177 -3.33 6.36 25.93
C ALA A 177 -2.26 5.50 25.25
N THR A 178 -2.07 4.25 25.68
CA THR A 178 -1.14 3.32 25.06
C THR A 178 -1.53 3.01 23.62
N GLN A 179 -2.82 2.86 23.32
CA GLN A 179 -3.31 2.58 21.96
C GLN A 179 -3.24 3.79 21.05
N ALA A 180 -3.56 4.98 21.57
CA ALA A 180 -3.38 6.21 20.83
C ALA A 180 -1.90 6.40 20.43
N VAL A 181 -0.96 6.11 21.34
CA VAL A 181 0.48 6.16 21.06
C VAL A 181 0.89 5.12 20.01
N LEU A 182 0.41 3.87 20.11
CA LEU A 182 0.71 2.83 19.11
C LEU A 182 0.18 3.19 17.72
N GLN A 183 -1.04 3.71 17.63
CA GLN A 183 -1.66 4.15 16.38
C GLN A 183 -0.85 5.31 15.75
N ILE A 184 -0.47 6.31 16.55
CA ILE A 184 0.38 7.42 16.09
C ILE A 184 1.73 6.89 15.63
N GLY A 185 2.36 5.98 16.39
CA GLY A 185 3.66 5.42 16.04
C GLY A 185 3.66 4.66 14.71
N MET A 186 2.63 3.84 14.49
CA MET A 186 2.46 3.10 13.24
C MET A 186 2.21 4.03 12.05
N LEU A 187 1.41 5.09 12.23
CA LEU A 187 1.19 6.10 11.21
C LEU A 187 2.46 6.89 10.88
N VAL A 188 3.24 7.29 11.89
CA VAL A 188 4.52 7.99 11.68
C VAL A 188 5.47 7.11 10.88
N LEU A 189 5.55 5.81 11.19
CA LEU A 189 6.34 4.84 10.44
C LEU A 189 5.87 4.75 8.97
N GLU A 190 4.55 4.65 8.74
CA GLU A 190 3.96 4.63 7.40
C GLU A 190 4.31 5.90 6.61
N MET A 191 4.16 7.08 7.21
CA MET A 191 4.49 8.36 6.58
C MET A 191 5.98 8.50 6.29
N ALA A 192 6.84 8.07 7.20
CA ALA A 192 8.29 8.07 6.98
C ALA A 192 8.66 7.17 5.80
N ALA A 193 8.05 5.98 5.69
CA ALA A 193 8.29 5.07 4.57
C ALA A 193 7.82 5.67 3.24
N VAL A 194 6.62 6.29 3.21
CA VAL A 194 6.10 6.98 2.03
C VAL A 194 6.99 8.15 1.62
N LEU A 195 7.51 8.93 2.58
CA LEU A 195 8.43 10.05 2.31
C LEU A 195 9.78 9.57 1.74
N VAL A 196 10.36 8.52 2.32
CA VAL A 196 11.59 7.91 1.80
C VAL A 196 11.40 7.44 0.36
N LEU A 197 10.25 6.81 0.08
CA LEU A 197 9.94 6.32 -1.26
C LEU A 197 9.64 7.46 -2.25
N ALA A 198 8.95 8.51 -1.81
CA ALA A 198 8.72 9.71 -2.63
C ALA A 198 10.04 10.41 -2.98
N ASN A 199 10.94 10.57 -2.01
CA ASN A 199 12.26 11.13 -2.24
C ASN A 199 13.08 10.24 -3.19
N TRP A 200 13.04 8.91 -3.02
CA TRP A 200 13.72 8.01 -3.95
C TRP A 200 13.14 8.11 -5.36
N HIS A 201 11.82 8.27 -5.52
CA HIS A 201 11.21 8.46 -6.83
C HIS A 201 11.77 9.67 -7.59
N GLU A 202 11.99 10.79 -6.92
CA GLU A 202 12.56 12.00 -7.53
C GLU A 202 13.99 11.81 -8.03
N HIS A 203 14.74 10.86 -7.45
CA HIS A 203 16.10 10.54 -7.85
C HIS A 203 16.18 9.51 -8.99
N LEU A 204 15.06 8.91 -9.38
CA LEU A 204 15.04 7.97 -10.50
C LEU A 204 15.34 8.70 -11.82
N PRO A 205 16.08 8.07 -12.75
CA PRO A 205 16.38 8.67 -14.04
C PRO A 205 15.09 9.06 -14.78
N ALA A 206 14.97 10.34 -15.14
CA ALA A 206 13.86 10.81 -15.95
C ALA A 206 13.78 10.03 -17.28
N PRO A 207 12.58 9.82 -17.85
CA PRO A 207 12.47 9.37 -19.23
C PRO A 207 13.35 10.28 -20.11
N PRO A 208 14.12 9.72 -21.06
CA PRO A 208 14.79 10.56 -22.04
C PRO A 208 13.69 11.40 -22.70
N THR A 209 13.74 12.71 -22.48
CA THR A 209 12.96 13.66 -23.23
C THR A 209 13.26 13.33 -24.68
N GLN A 210 12.26 12.84 -25.43
CA GLN A 210 12.39 12.80 -26.88
C GLN A 210 12.72 14.23 -27.28
N GLN A 211 14.01 14.47 -27.53
CA GLN A 211 14.43 15.60 -28.30
C GLN A 211 13.71 15.40 -29.63
N LEU A 212 12.57 16.07 -29.77
CA LEU A 212 11.97 16.41 -31.04
C LEU A 212 13.02 17.24 -31.77
N THR A 213 13.98 16.53 -32.37
CA THR A 213 14.81 17.01 -33.44
C THR A 213 13.87 17.22 -34.61
N THR A 214 13.33 18.44 -34.67
CA THR A 214 12.94 19.07 -35.91
C THR A 214 14.16 18.99 -36.83
N ARG A 215 14.09 18.10 -37.82
CA ARG A 215 14.86 18.16 -39.05
C ARG A 215 13.88 18.32 -40.20
#